data_AF-A0A1E7N7S1-F1
#
_entry.id   AF-A0A1E7N7S1-F1
#
_cell.length_a   1.000
_cell.length_b   1.000
_cell.length_c   1.000
_cell.angle_alpha   90.00
_cell.angle_beta   90.00
_cell.angle_gamma   90.00
#
_symmetry.space_group_name_H-M   'P 1'
#
loop_
_entity.id
_entity.type
_entity.pdbx_description
1 polymer ?
#
loop_
_entity_poly.entity_id
_entity_poly.type
_entity_poly.pdbx_seq_one_letter_code
_entity_poly.pdbx_strand_id
1 'polypeptide(L)'
;MRGWLKATIGLAVLAGLLVGADRIAVGVAEDEAADRLVKSGQMSQRPDVTIEGFPFLTQAVSKKLDDVRISSDGLTVRNNGQQVALHSFKAKLSGVDVSDSLNSATVDSSTGSGVITYQDLAQLLPPASQLLGGAPLPGGANSRLSLSYGGPGKVKASLGPVSVGEATVHNQGNTVTVDGLKLSSLAEMFAGLANRKVEPAAFTLDSMPAGLKLAAKDGVTPLPEGLQLSFEGKDVKLLG
;
A
#
# COMPACT_ATOMS: atom_id res chain seq x y z
N MET A 1 18.03 -31.40 50.22
CA MET A 1 18.31 -30.82 48.88
C MET A 1 17.74 -31.62 47.70
N ARG A 2 16.68 -32.46 47.83
CA ARG A 2 16.09 -33.19 46.68
C ARG A 2 14.74 -32.65 46.20
N GLY A 3 14.01 -31.93 47.06
CA GLY A 3 12.70 -31.33 46.72
C GLY A 3 12.82 -30.16 45.75
N TRP A 4 13.82 -29.29 45.94
CA TRP A 4 14.05 -28.13 45.06
C TRP A 4 14.32 -28.54 43.61
N LEU A 5 15.12 -29.58 43.37
CA LEU A 5 15.41 -30.07 42.04
C LEU A 5 14.15 -30.56 41.30
N LYS A 6 13.27 -31.30 41.99
CA LYS A 6 11.98 -31.73 41.42
C LYS A 6 11.07 -30.55 41.12
N ALA A 7 11.04 -29.55 42.00
CA ALA A 7 10.26 -28.33 41.78
C ALA A 7 10.80 -27.51 40.61
N THR A 8 12.12 -27.36 40.47
CA THR A 8 12.77 -26.67 39.34
C THR A 8 12.50 -27.40 38.02
N ILE A 9 12.60 -28.72 37.99
CA ILE A 9 12.27 -29.51 36.79
C ILE A 9 10.80 -29.36 36.42
N GLY A 10 9.90 -29.46 37.41
CA GLY A 10 8.47 -29.24 37.19
C GLY A 10 8.17 -27.85 36.64
N LEU A 11 8.81 -26.81 37.19
CA LEU A 11 8.68 -25.43 36.71
C LEU A 11 9.23 -25.26 35.30
N ALA A 12 10.37 -25.88 34.98
CA ALA A 12 10.96 -25.84 33.65
C ALA A 12 10.06 -26.54 32.61
N VAL A 13 9.46 -27.68 32.96
CA VAL A 13 8.50 -28.40 32.09
C VAL A 13 7.25 -27.55 31.87
N LEU A 14 6.69 -26.96 32.92
CA LEU A 14 5.52 -26.08 32.80
C LEU A 14 5.83 -24.84 31.96
N ALA A 15 7.00 -24.22 32.16
CA ALA A 15 7.46 -23.11 31.33
C ALA A 15 7.60 -23.53 29.86
N GLY A 16 8.17 -24.71 29.59
CA GLY A 16 8.27 -25.26 28.24
C GLY A 16 6.90 -25.51 27.59
N LEU A 17 5.93 -26.06 28.33
CA LEU A 17 4.57 -26.26 27.84
C LEU A 17 3.86 -24.93 27.54
N LEU A 18 4.02 -23.92 28.39
CA LEU A 18 3.44 -22.60 28.16
C LEU A 18 4.05 -21.93 26.92
N VAL A 19 5.37 -22.02 26.74
CA VAL A 19 6.05 -21.53 25.52
C VAL A 19 5.52 -22.26 24.28
N GLY A 20 5.36 -23.59 24.36
CA GLY A 20 4.82 -24.39 23.26
C GLY A 20 3.39 -24.00 22.90
N ALA A 21 2.51 -23.87 23.90
CA ALA A 21 1.13 -23.44 23.71
C ALA A 21 1.04 -22.02 23.13
N ASP A 22 1.89 -21.10 23.59
CA ASP A 22 1.99 -19.74 23.09
C ASP A 22 2.32 -19.68 21.59
N ARG A 23 3.29 -20.49 21.15
CA ARG A 23 3.71 -20.56 19.74
C ARG A 23 2.68 -21.24 18.83
N ILE A 24 1.91 -22.20 19.35
CA ILE A 24 0.80 -22.79 18.60
C ILE A 24 -0.34 -21.78 18.46
N ALA A 25 -0.65 -21.06 19.54
CA ALA A 25 -1.74 -20.09 19.57
C ALA A 25 -1.51 -18.92 18.58
N VAL A 26 -0.28 -18.42 18.47
CA VAL A 26 0.03 -17.33 17.53
C VAL A 26 -0.15 -17.77 16.08
N GLY A 27 0.32 -18.97 15.70
CA GLY A 27 0.14 -19.48 14.34
C GLY A 27 -1.32 -19.67 13.95
N VAL A 28 -2.16 -20.14 14.88
CA VAL A 28 -3.61 -20.24 14.65
C VAL A 28 -4.25 -18.87 14.50
N ALA A 29 -3.81 -17.88 15.27
CA ALA A 29 -4.32 -16.52 15.20
C ALA A 29 -3.93 -15.81 13.89
N GLU A 30 -2.70 -16.02 13.42
CA GLU A 30 -2.20 -15.56 12.12
C GLU A 30 -3.07 -16.09 10.96
N ASP A 31 -3.34 -17.40 10.97
CA ASP A 31 -4.19 -18.06 9.96
C ASP A 31 -5.63 -17.55 9.95
N GLU A 32 -6.25 -17.43 11.14
CA GLU A 32 -7.61 -16.92 11.27
C GLU A 32 -7.68 -15.44 10.85
N ALA A 33 -6.68 -14.62 11.17
CA ALA A 33 -6.61 -13.22 10.74
C ALA A 33 -6.55 -13.11 9.21
N ALA A 34 -5.72 -13.93 8.56
CA ALA A 34 -5.63 -13.99 7.11
C ALA A 34 -6.98 -14.37 6.46
N ASP A 35 -7.67 -15.37 7.01
CA ASP A 35 -8.98 -15.80 6.50
C ASP A 35 -10.09 -14.75 6.72
N ARG A 36 -10.04 -14.02 7.84
CA ARG A 36 -10.99 -12.93 8.12
C ARG A 36 -10.84 -11.79 7.14
N LEU A 37 -9.61 -11.44 6.75
CA LEU A 37 -9.35 -10.40 5.75
C LEU A 37 -9.99 -10.74 4.39
N VAL A 38 -9.94 -12.00 3.96
CA VAL A 38 -10.62 -12.45 2.74
C VAL A 38 -12.13 -12.47 2.92
N LYS A 39 -12.65 -13.04 4.01
CA LYS A 39 -14.09 -13.13 4.29
C LYS A 39 -14.77 -11.76 4.40
N SER A 40 -14.03 -10.74 4.86
CA SER A 40 -14.51 -9.36 4.94
C SER A 40 -14.71 -8.69 3.57
N GLY A 41 -14.22 -9.31 2.49
CA GLY A 41 -14.27 -8.76 1.14
C GLY A 41 -13.29 -7.61 0.88
N GLN A 42 -12.41 -7.32 1.83
CA GLN A 42 -11.38 -6.28 1.69
C GLN A 42 -10.19 -6.74 0.83
N MET A 43 -9.97 -8.05 0.79
CA MET A 43 -8.89 -8.67 0.05
C MET A 43 -9.42 -9.81 -0.81
N SER A 44 -9.01 -9.83 -2.07
CA SER A 44 -9.44 -10.87 -3.03
C SER A 44 -8.67 -12.19 -2.86
N GLN A 45 -7.49 -12.14 -2.23
CA GLN A 45 -6.61 -13.28 -1.99
C GLN A 45 -6.17 -13.29 -0.52
N ARG A 46 -5.82 -14.47 0.00
CA ARG A 46 -5.37 -14.64 1.39
C ARG A 46 -3.99 -13.99 1.56
N PRO A 47 -3.85 -12.96 2.41
CA PRO A 47 -2.54 -12.39 2.72
C PRO A 47 -1.78 -13.31 3.69
N ASP A 48 -0.47 -13.13 3.74
CA ASP A 48 0.37 -13.62 4.82
C ASP A 48 0.28 -12.64 5.99
N VAL A 49 -0.07 -13.14 7.17
CA VAL A 49 -0.16 -12.36 8.40
C VAL A 49 0.83 -12.94 9.39
N THR A 50 1.69 -12.10 9.94
CA THR A 50 2.64 -12.47 10.99
C THR A 50 2.37 -11.60 12.22
N ILE A 51 2.19 -12.21 13.38
CA ILE A 51 2.03 -11.52 14.66
C ILE A 51 3.32 -11.73 15.46
N GLU A 52 4.08 -10.66 15.63
CA GLU A 52 5.31 -10.69 16.41
C GLU A 52 5.08 -10.34 17.88
N GLY A 53 5.95 -10.89 18.72
CA GLY A 53 5.96 -10.67 20.16
C GLY A 53 5.77 -11.94 20.99
N PHE A 54 6.27 -11.91 22.21
CA PHE A 54 6.30 -13.05 23.12
C PHE A 54 6.15 -12.57 24.58
N PRO A 55 5.24 -13.16 25.38
CA PRO A 55 4.28 -14.21 25.04
C PRO A 55 3.06 -13.64 24.31
N PHE A 56 2.66 -14.27 23.20
CA PHE A 56 1.46 -13.92 22.43
C PHE A 56 0.18 -14.01 23.27
N LEU A 57 0.04 -15.05 24.11
CA LEU A 57 -1.17 -15.24 24.93
C LEU A 57 -1.41 -14.07 25.89
N THR A 58 -0.34 -13.45 26.40
CA THR A 58 -0.44 -12.24 27.22
C THR A 58 -0.97 -11.06 26.41
N GLN A 59 -0.46 -10.89 25.18
CA GLN A 59 -0.93 -9.85 24.26
C GLN A 59 -2.41 -10.05 23.89
N ALA A 60 -2.80 -11.27 23.52
CA ALA A 60 -4.18 -11.63 23.19
C ALA A 60 -5.15 -11.35 24.36
N VAL A 61 -4.76 -11.68 25.59
CA VAL A 61 -5.56 -11.37 26.79
C VAL A 61 -5.65 -9.87 27.03
N SER A 62 -4.56 -9.14 26.81
CA SER A 62 -4.55 -7.67 26.91
C SER A 62 -5.25 -6.95 25.75
N LYS A 63 -5.63 -7.69 24.69
CA LYS A 63 -6.19 -7.17 23.42
C LYS A 63 -5.30 -6.15 22.71
N LYS A 64 -4.01 -6.13 23.04
CA LYS A 64 -3.00 -5.25 22.47
C LYS A 64 -1.92 -6.11 21.84
N LEU A 65 -1.79 -6.01 20.51
CA LEU A 65 -0.74 -6.69 19.74
C LEU A 65 0.40 -5.71 19.45
N ASP A 66 1.63 -6.12 19.73
CA ASP A 66 2.77 -5.20 19.66
C ASP A 66 3.22 -4.91 18.22
N ASP A 67 3.39 -5.93 17.39
CA ASP A 67 3.81 -5.83 15.98
C ASP A 67 3.04 -6.84 15.14
N VAL A 68 2.28 -6.35 14.15
CA VAL A 68 1.53 -7.17 13.20
C VAL A 68 1.98 -6.80 11.80
N ARG A 69 2.41 -7.79 11.02
CA ARG A 69 2.83 -7.63 9.64
C ARG A 69 1.84 -8.35 8.73
N ILE A 70 1.51 -7.68 7.64
CA ILE A 70 0.61 -8.19 6.62
C ILE A 70 1.34 -8.04 5.29
N SER A 71 1.46 -9.11 4.52
CA SER A 71 2.06 -9.06 3.20
C SER A 71 1.27 -9.89 2.18
N SER A 72 1.26 -9.45 0.93
CA SER A 72 0.57 -10.16 -0.15
C SER A 72 1.18 -9.80 -1.49
N ASP A 73 1.39 -10.82 -2.33
CA ASP A 73 1.79 -10.67 -3.72
C ASP A 73 0.55 -10.87 -4.60
N GLY A 74 0.19 -9.86 -5.39
CA GLY A 74 -1.05 -9.82 -6.16
C GLY A 74 -2.26 -9.64 -5.25
N LEU A 75 -2.68 -8.40 -5.06
CA LEU A 75 -3.83 -8.08 -4.23
C LEU A 75 -4.72 -7.06 -4.90
N THR A 76 -6.00 -7.39 -5.09
CA THR A 76 -7.01 -6.39 -5.44
C THR A 76 -7.68 -5.88 -4.18
N VAL A 77 -7.48 -4.60 -3.89
CA VAL A 77 -8.09 -3.87 -2.76
C VAL A 77 -9.25 -3.03 -3.27
N ARG A 78 -10.36 -3.01 -2.53
CA ARG A 78 -11.46 -2.05 -2.77
C ARG A 78 -11.18 -0.76 -2.02
N ASN A 79 -11.15 0.37 -2.72
CA ASN A 79 -11.16 1.69 -2.13
C ASN A 79 -12.28 2.54 -2.75
N ASN A 80 -13.20 3.07 -1.96
CA ASN A 80 -14.32 3.91 -2.40
C ASN A 80 -15.13 3.34 -3.60
N GLY A 81 -15.29 2.02 -3.64
CA GLY A 81 -16.02 1.32 -4.71
C GLY A 81 -15.20 1.01 -5.96
N GLN A 82 -13.96 1.51 -6.06
CA GLN A 82 -13.02 1.16 -7.12
C GLN A 82 -12.12 0.00 -6.68
N GLN A 83 -11.85 -0.93 -7.60
CA GLN A 83 -10.90 -2.02 -7.38
C GLN A 83 -9.54 -1.56 -7.88
N VAL A 84 -8.53 -1.60 -7.01
CA VAL A 84 -7.15 -1.28 -7.34
C VAL A 84 -6.35 -2.57 -7.23
N ALA A 85 -5.78 -3.01 -8.35
CA ALA A 85 -4.83 -4.12 -8.37
C ALA A 85 -3.45 -3.63 -7.92
N LEU A 86 -2.94 -4.25 -6.86
CA LEU A 86 -1.60 -4.07 -6.34
C LEU A 86 -0.78 -5.31 -6.70
N HIS A 87 0.40 -5.11 -7.26
CA HIS A 87 1.36 -6.18 -7.53
C HIS A 87 1.93 -6.75 -6.24
N SER A 88 2.23 -5.88 -5.27
CA SER A 88 2.67 -6.29 -3.95
C SER A 88 2.17 -5.31 -2.90
N PHE A 89 1.78 -5.81 -1.74
CA PHE A 89 1.34 -5.03 -0.60
C PHE A 89 2.04 -5.50 0.66
N LYS A 90 2.55 -4.56 1.46
CA LYS A 90 3.13 -4.80 2.78
C LYS A 90 2.63 -3.75 3.74
N ALA A 91 2.15 -4.17 4.90
CA ALA A 91 1.80 -3.30 6.00
C ALA A 91 2.43 -3.82 7.28
N LYS A 92 2.93 -2.89 8.08
CA LYS A 92 3.40 -3.12 9.44
C LYS A 92 2.63 -2.21 10.38
N LEU A 93 1.95 -2.84 11.32
CA LEU A 93 1.12 -2.22 12.33
C LEU A 93 1.81 -2.41 13.67
N SER A 94 1.90 -1.36 14.48
CA SER A 94 2.50 -1.43 15.80
C SER A 94 1.56 -0.84 16.84
N GLY A 95 1.41 -1.55 17.95
CA GLY A 95 0.44 -1.20 19.01
C GLY A 95 -0.99 -1.28 18.50
N VAL A 96 -1.43 -2.47 18.08
CA VAL A 96 -2.79 -2.72 17.62
C VAL A 96 -3.68 -3.04 18.82
N ASP A 97 -4.50 -2.08 19.21
CA ASP A 97 -5.52 -2.22 20.25
C ASP A 97 -6.86 -2.64 19.63
N VAL A 98 -7.24 -3.89 19.87
CA VAL A 98 -8.50 -4.46 19.36
C VAL A 98 -9.62 -4.16 20.34
N SER A 99 -10.73 -3.61 19.85
CA SER A 99 -11.87 -3.27 20.69
C SER A 99 -12.54 -4.50 21.30
N ASP A 100 -13.27 -4.30 22.41
CA ASP A 100 -13.94 -5.39 23.10
C ASP A 100 -14.93 -6.16 22.23
N SER A 101 -15.52 -5.50 21.23
CA SER A 101 -16.45 -6.09 20.28
C SER A 101 -15.77 -6.82 19.12
N LEU A 102 -14.43 -6.80 19.04
CA LEU A 102 -13.61 -7.36 17.96
C LEU A 102 -13.96 -6.83 16.55
N ASN A 103 -14.70 -5.72 16.49
CA ASN A 103 -15.20 -5.14 15.24
C ASN A 103 -14.42 -3.87 14.84
N SER A 104 -13.54 -3.39 15.70
CA SER A 104 -12.66 -2.26 15.41
C SER A 104 -11.30 -2.47 16.04
N ALA A 105 -10.27 -1.90 15.42
CA ALA A 105 -8.93 -1.85 15.96
C ALA A 105 -8.36 -0.44 15.82
N THR A 106 -7.62 0.00 16.81
CA THR A 106 -6.85 1.25 16.74
C THR A 106 -5.38 0.89 16.71
N VAL A 107 -4.61 1.56 15.86
CA VAL A 107 -3.18 1.28 15.69
C VAL A 107 -2.41 2.52 16.07
N ASP A 108 -1.51 2.38 17.05
CA ASP A 108 -0.65 3.47 17.52
C ASP A 108 0.20 4.03 16.36
N SER A 109 0.85 3.14 15.59
CA SER A 109 1.57 3.52 14.37
C SER A 109 1.49 2.46 13.29
N SER A 110 1.40 2.91 12.04
CA SER A 110 1.32 2.04 10.87
C SER A 110 2.25 2.54 9.77
N THR A 111 2.89 1.60 9.10
CA THR A 111 3.66 1.84 7.88
C THR A 111 3.18 0.86 6.82
N GLY A 112 3.05 1.33 5.59
CA GLY A 112 2.55 0.53 4.48
C GLY A 112 3.31 0.84 3.20
N SER A 113 3.43 -0.15 2.34
CA SER A 113 3.93 0.03 0.97
C SER A 113 3.13 -0.83 0.02
N GLY A 114 2.78 -0.27 -1.13
CA GLY A 114 2.05 -0.95 -2.19
C GLY A 114 2.66 -0.63 -3.54
N VAL A 115 2.84 -1.62 -4.40
CA VAL A 115 3.32 -1.43 -5.78
C VAL A 115 2.14 -1.61 -6.72
N ILE A 116 1.84 -0.58 -7.52
CA ILE A 116 0.85 -0.65 -8.61
C ILE A 116 1.62 -0.75 -9.93
N THR A 117 1.27 -1.72 -10.78
CA THR A 117 1.92 -1.83 -12.09
C THR A 117 1.57 -0.63 -12.97
N TYR A 118 2.47 -0.26 -13.88
CA TYR A 118 2.18 0.82 -14.83
C TYR A 118 0.96 0.54 -15.71
N GLN A 119 0.69 -0.73 -15.99
CA GLN A 119 -0.49 -1.16 -16.75
C GLN A 119 -1.77 -0.91 -15.96
N ASP A 120 -1.81 -1.28 -14.68
CA ASP A 120 -2.98 -1.08 -13.84
C ASP A 120 -3.20 0.42 -13.57
N LEU A 121 -2.13 1.16 -13.32
CA LEU A 121 -2.19 2.61 -13.17
C LEU A 121 -2.76 3.29 -14.43
N ALA A 122 -2.33 2.86 -15.62
CA ALA A 122 -2.86 3.36 -16.89
C ALA A 122 -4.35 3.05 -17.10
N GLN A 123 -4.88 1.98 -16.52
CA GLN A 123 -6.31 1.65 -16.58
C GLN A 123 -7.16 2.50 -15.64
N LEU A 124 -6.57 3.00 -14.55
CA LEU A 124 -7.23 3.88 -13.59
C LEU A 124 -7.25 5.35 -14.07
N LEU A 125 -6.36 5.71 -15.00
CA LEU A 125 -6.34 7.04 -15.58
C LEU A 125 -7.50 7.27 -16.56
N PRO A 126 -8.07 8.49 -16.61
CA PRO A 126 -9.03 8.84 -17.65
C PRO A 126 -8.38 8.79 -19.05
N PRO A 127 -9.19 8.73 -20.12
CA PRO A 127 -8.69 8.72 -21.49
C PRO A 127 -7.68 9.86 -21.73
N ALA A 128 -6.64 9.58 -22.52
CA ALA A 128 -5.56 10.53 -22.77
C ALA A 128 -6.06 11.85 -23.36
N SER A 129 -7.19 11.81 -24.09
CA SER A 129 -7.86 13.00 -24.64
C SER A 129 -8.32 13.96 -23.55
N GLN A 130 -8.86 13.46 -22.43
CA GLN A 130 -9.29 14.29 -21.30
C GLN A 130 -8.08 14.86 -20.54
N LEU A 131 -7.03 14.06 -20.36
CA LEU A 131 -5.79 14.52 -19.72
C LEU A 131 -5.09 15.62 -20.51
N LEU A 132 -5.18 15.58 -21.84
CA LEU A 132 -4.56 16.54 -22.75
C LEU A 132 -5.51 17.66 -23.19
N GLY A 133 -6.54 17.96 -22.39
CA GLY A 133 -7.43 19.11 -22.60
C GLY A 133 -8.28 19.03 -23.87
N GLY A 134 -8.65 17.81 -24.29
CA GLY A 134 -9.48 17.55 -25.47
C GLY A 134 -8.72 17.60 -26.80
N ALA A 135 -7.39 17.57 -26.79
CA ALA A 135 -6.59 17.54 -28.01
C ALA A 135 -6.96 16.32 -28.90
N PRO A 136 -7.07 16.47 -30.23
CA PRO A 136 -7.24 15.34 -31.14
C PRO A 136 -6.03 14.41 -31.02
N LEU A 137 -6.24 13.13 -30.73
CA LEU A 137 -5.16 12.15 -30.55
C LEU A 137 -5.16 11.08 -31.64
N PRO A 138 -3.98 10.54 -32.02
CA PRO A 138 -3.89 9.36 -32.87
C PRO A 138 -4.52 8.18 -32.12
N GLY A 139 -5.58 7.58 -32.66
CA GLY A 139 -6.38 6.54 -32.00
C GLY A 139 -7.72 7.02 -31.43
N GLY A 140 -8.04 8.32 -31.54
CA GLY A 140 -9.34 8.88 -31.18
C GLY A 140 -9.52 9.19 -29.69
N ALA A 141 -10.73 9.58 -29.30
CA ALA A 141 -11.04 10.07 -27.95
C ALA A 141 -10.80 9.01 -26.83
N ASN A 142 -10.79 7.73 -27.19
CA ASN A 142 -10.60 6.61 -26.26
C ASN A 142 -9.14 6.14 -26.18
N SER A 143 -8.20 6.88 -26.76
CA SER A 143 -6.78 6.54 -26.68
C SER A 143 -6.32 6.54 -25.22
N ARG A 144 -5.63 5.48 -24.81
CA ARG A 144 -5.12 5.33 -23.44
C ARG A 144 -3.63 5.62 -23.38
N LEU A 145 -3.24 6.25 -22.28
CA LEU A 145 -1.86 6.52 -21.96
C LEU A 145 -1.19 5.23 -21.45
N SER A 146 -0.07 4.84 -22.03
CA SER A 146 0.80 3.80 -21.45
C SER A 146 1.84 4.47 -20.56
N LEU A 147 2.09 3.89 -19.39
CA LEU A 147 3.12 4.35 -18.46
C LEU A 147 4.27 3.34 -18.42
N SER A 148 5.48 3.80 -18.13
CA SER A 148 6.68 2.97 -18.01
C SER A 148 7.72 3.64 -17.12
N TYR A 149 8.73 2.88 -16.71
CA TYR A 149 9.83 3.42 -15.91
C TYR A 149 10.69 4.40 -16.71
N GLY A 150 10.85 5.62 -16.19
CA GLY A 150 11.62 6.71 -16.81
C GLY A 150 13.00 6.92 -16.19
N GLY A 151 13.42 6.08 -15.25
CA GLY A 151 14.61 6.27 -14.42
C GLY A 151 14.28 6.70 -12.98
N PRO A 152 15.30 6.92 -12.13
CA PRO A 152 15.10 7.27 -10.73
C PRO A 152 14.22 8.52 -10.57
N GLY A 153 13.08 8.38 -9.87
CA GLY A 153 12.12 9.46 -9.65
C GLY A 153 11.27 9.84 -10.87
N LYS A 154 11.39 9.12 -11.98
CA LYS A 154 10.71 9.45 -13.25
C LYS A 154 9.78 8.35 -13.74
N VAL A 155 8.62 8.76 -14.24
CA VAL A 155 7.67 7.92 -14.97
C VAL A 155 7.57 8.44 -16.40
N LYS A 156 7.78 7.57 -17.38
CA LYS A 156 7.63 7.89 -18.80
C LYS A 156 6.22 7.56 -19.25
N ALA A 157 5.58 8.49 -19.95
CA ALA A 157 4.27 8.33 -20.52
C ALA A 157 4.35 8.30 -22.05
N SER A 158 3.62 7.39 -22.69
CA SER A 158 3.54 7.21 -24.14
C SER A 158 2.12 6.95 -24.62
N LEU A 159 1.87 7.25 -25.89
CA LEU A 159 0.63 6.98 -26.61
C LEU A 159 0.99 6.16 -27.86
N GLY A 160 0.79 4.84 -27.79
CA GLY A 160 1.30 3.93 -28.81
C GLY A 160 2.83 4.03 -28.94
N PRO A 161 3.40 4.14 -30.15
CA PRO A 161 4.85 4.24 -30.34
C PRO A 161 5.43 5.61 -29.95
N VAL A 162 4.59 6.60 -29.62
CA VAL A 162 5.04 7.96 -29.37
C VAL A 162 5.18 8.23 -27.88
N SER A 163 6.37 8.63 -27.44
CA SER A 163 6.55 9.19 -26.11
C SER A 163 5.76 10.50 -26.03
N VAL A 164 5.00 10.73 -24.96
CA VAL A 164 4.27 12.01 -24.77
C VAL A 164 4.90 12.87 -23.68
N GLY A 165 5.68 12.28 -22.77
CA GLY A 165 6.44 13.05 -21.80
C GLY A 165 7.07 12.18 -20.71
N GLU A 166 7.92 12.81 -19.91
CA GLU A 166 8.39 12.26 -18.64
C GLU A 166 7.77 13.08 -17.51
N ALA A 167 7.30 12.39 -16.48
CA ALA A 167 6.79 12.97 -15.26
C ALA A 167 7.81 12.69 -14.16
N THR A 168 8.32 13.73 -13.51
CA THR A 168 9.08 13.55 -12.26
C THR A 168 8.06 13.52 -11.14
N VAL A 169 8.06 12.44 -10.37
CA VAL A 169 7.12 12.27 -9.26
C VAL A 169 7.82 12.73 -7.99
N HIS A 170 7.35 13.85 -7.45
CA HIS A 170 7.81 14.34 -6.16
C HIS A 170 6.71 14.20 -5.12
N ASN A 171 7.10 13.73 -3.95
CA ASN A 171 6.25 13.78 -2.77
C ASN A 171 6.48 15.13 -2.09
N GLN A 172 5.44 15.96 -2.01
CA GLN A 172 5.38 17.09 -1.08
C GLN A 172 4.21 16.86 -0.10
N GLY A 173 4.39 15.95 0.85
CA GLY A 173 3.38 15.63 1.85
C GLY A 173 2.21 14.84 1.25
N ASN A 174 1.02 15.45 1.17
CA ASN A 174 -0.20 14.80 0.65
C ASN A 174 -0.48 15.09 -0.84
N THR A 175 0.43 15.80 -1.49
CA THR A 175 0.31 16.21 -2.89
C THR A 175 1.34 15.47 -3.71
N VAL A 176 0.87 14.73 -4.71
CA VAL A 176 1.73 14.16 -5.74
C VAL A 176 1.83 15.22 -6.85
N THR A 177 2.97 15.90 -6.91
CA THR A 177 3.24 16.88 -7.95
C THR A 177 3.91 16.16 -9.11
N VAL A 178 3.25 16.14 -10.26
CA VAL A 178 3.84 15.68 -11.52
C VAL A 178 4.52 16.87 -12.18
N ASP A 179 5.83 16.98 -12.00
CA ASP A 179 6.62 18.09 -12.52
C ASP A 179 7.38 17.68 -13.79
N GLY A 180 7.32 18.53 -14.82
CA GLY A 180 8.20 18.40 -15.98
C GLY A 180 7.73 17.54 -17.16
N LEU A 181 6.42 17.42 -17.42
CA LEU A 181 5.89 16.85 -18.67
C LEU A 181 6.43 17.61 -19.89
N LYS A 182 7.60 17.18 -20.39
CA LYS A 182 8.17 17.65 -21.65
C LYS A 182 7.39 17.03 -22.79
N LEU A 183 6.37 17.74 -23.24
CA LEU A 183 5.56 17.42 -24.42
C LEU A 183 6.31 17.68 -25.73
N SER A 184 7.64 17.59 -25.76
CA SER A 184 8.47 17.98 -26.92
C SER A 184 8.10 17.18 -28.17
N SER A 185 7.78 15.90 -28.02
CA SER A 185 7.30 15.03 -29.09
C SER A 185 5.86 15.32 -29.54
N LEU A 186 4.98 15.80 -28.64
CA LEU A 186 3.62 16.22 -29.00
C LEU A 186 3.61 17.59 -29.67
N ALA A 187 4.52 18.48 -29.28
CA ALA A 187 4.79 19.76 -29.92
C ALA A 187 5.25 19.60 -31.39
N GLU A 188 6.06 18.57 -31.67
CA GLU A 188 6.53 18.23 -33.01
C GLU A 188 5.41 17.65 -33.91
N MET A 189 4.48 16.86 -33.34
CA MET A 189 3.37 16.27 -34.10
C MET A 189 2.16 17.19 -34.27
N PHE A 190 1.90 18.08 -33.31
CA PHE A 190 0.73 18.95 -33.32
C PHE A 190 1.15 20.41 -33.41
N ALA A 191 1.06 20.96 -34.63
CA ALA A 191 1.22 22.39 -34.89
C ALA A 191 0.20 23.19 -34.06
N GLY A 192 0.66 23.80 -32.97
CA GLY A 192 -0.17 24.59 -32.03
C GLY A 192 0.03 24.27 -30.55
N LEU A 193 0.65 23.12 -30.20
CA LEU A 193 1.00 22.78 -28.82
C LEU A 193 2.44 23.15 -28.44
N ALA A 194 3.29 23.46 -29.44
CA ALA A 194 4.73 23.69 -29.29
C ALA A 194 5.15 24.85 -28.38
N ASN A 195 4.22 25.62 -27.83
CA ASN A 195 4.52 26.74 -26.95
C ASN A 195 3.64 26.81 -25.68
N ARG A 196 2.92 25.73 -25.33
CA ARG A 196 2.18 25.65 -24.07
C ARG A 196 3.02 24.93 -23.01
N LYS A 197 3.59 25.70 -22.07
CA LYS A 197 3.99 25.15 -20.76
C LYS A 197 2.73 24.60 -20.11
N VAL A 198 2.62 23.28 -20.01
CA VAL A 198 1.54 22.67 -19.22
C VAL A 198 1.89 22.93 -17.77
N GLU A 199 1.01 23.66 -17.08
CA GLU A 199 1.15 23.94 -15.66
C GLU A 199 1.22 22.63 -14.87
N PRO A 200 1.98 22.59 -13.76
CA PRO A 200 2.11 21.39 -12.94
C PRO A 200 0.73 20.92 -12.50
N ALA A 201 0.30 19.74 -12.93
CA ALA A 201 -0.92 19.13 -12.44
C ALA A 201 -0.61 18.55 -11.06
N ALA A 202 -1.01 19.29 -10.02
CA ALA A 202 -1.01 18.80 -8.65
C ALA A 202 -2.27 17.95 -8.45
N PHE A 203 -2.08 16.65 -8.22
CA PHE A 203 -3.18 15.78 -7.80
C PHE A 203 -3.19 15.71 -6.29
N THR A 204 -4.21 16.32 -5.69
CA THR A 204 -4.48 16.20 -4.26
C THR A 204 -5.22 14.89 -4.00
N LEU A 205 -4.67 14.01 -3.17
CA LEU A 205 -5.41 12.84 -2.71
C LEU A 205 -6.36 13.28 -1.58
N ASP A 206 -7.53 13.80 -1.95
CA ASP A 206 -8.56 14.34 -1.04
C ASP A 206 -9.24 13.30 -0.12
N SER A 207 -8.94 12.02 -0.26
CA SER A 207 -9.66 10.94 0.43
C SER A 207 -8.73 9.88 1.05
N MET A 208 -7.81 10.31 1.90
CA MET A 208 -7.10 9.39 2.81
C MET A 208 -7.90 9.21 4.11
N PRO A 209 -8.04 7.98 4.63
CA PRO A 209 -8.64 7.75 5.94
C PRO A 209 -7.90 8.55 7.02
N ALA A 210 -8.63 9.04 8.02
CA ALA A 210 -8.06 9.87 9.08
C ALA A 210 -6.85 9.17 9.73
N GLY A 211 -5.69 9.84 9.72
CA GLY A 211 -4.44 9.35 10.31
C GLY A 211 -3.43 8.78 9.32
N LEU A 212 -3.80 8.51 8.06
CA LEU A 212 -2.90 8.05 6.99
C LEU A 212 -2.35 9.23 6.17
N LYS A 213 -1.03 9.21 5.93
CA LYS A 213 -0.31 10.16 5.09
C LYS A 213 0.63 9.39 4.18
N LEU A 214 0.98 9.96 3.03
CA LEU A 214 2.15 9.45 2.30
C LEU A 214 3.41 9.68 3.12
N ALA A 215 4.33 8.74 3.06
CA ALA A 215 5.61 8.86 3.73
C ALA A 215 6.31 10.15 3.26
N ALA A 216 6.77 10.97 4.21
CA ALA A 216 7.39 12.27 3.91
C ALA A 216 8.67 12.14 3.07
N LYS A 217 9.25 10.93 3.06
CA LYS A 217 10.41 10.55 2.26
C LYS A 217 10.06 9.27 1.51
N ASP A 218 10.32 9.25 0.20
CA ASP A 218 10.05 8.08 -0.67
C ASP A 218 8.58 7.61 -0.63
N GLY A 219 7.65 8.53 -0.38
CA GLY A 219 6.21 8.25 -0.39
C GLY A 219 5.69 7.83 -1.77
N VAL A 220 6.40 8.21 -2.84
CA VAL A 220 6.16 7.67 -4.18
C VAL A 220 7.50 7.42 -4.86
N THR A 221 7.76 6.17 -5.22
CA THR A 221 9.02 5.74 -5.84
C THR A 221 8.72 4.97 -7.12
N PRO A 222 9.09 5.50 -8.29
CA PRO A 222 9.05 4.74 -9.54
C PRO A 222 10.07 3.60 -9.48
N LEU A 223 9.62 2.40 -9.83
CA LEU A 223 10.40 1.17 -9.97
C LEU A 223 10.21 0.61 -11.39
N PRO A 224 11.12 -0.24 -11.88
CA PRO A 224 10.94 -0.91 -13.18
C PRO A 224 9.61 -1.66 -13.33
N GLU A 225 9.15 -2.29 -12.26
CA GLU A 225 7.93 -3.09 -12.17
C GLU A 225 6.65 -2.26 -11.97
N GLY A 226 6.76 -1.01 -11.52
CA GLY A 226 5.58 -0.18 -11.22
C GLY A 226 5.88 1.03 -10.35
N LEU A 227 4.82 1.62 -9.81
CA LEU A 227 4.91 2.75 -8.89
C LEU A 227 4.71 2.24 -7.47
N GLN A 228 5.75 2.33 -6.63
CA GLN A 228 5.62 2.07 -5.21
C GLN A 228 5.06 3.32 -4.51
N LEU A 229 4.03 3.11 -3.71
CA LEU A 229 3.43 4.09 -2.83
C LEU A 229 3.73 3.67 -1.39
N SER A 230 4.35 4.55 -0.62
CA SER A 230 4.67 4.31 0.80
C SER A 230 3.81 5.23 1.67
N PHE A 231 3.21 4.66 2.71
CA PHE A 231 2.27 5.32 3.60
C PHE A 231 2.74 5.19 5.04
N GLU A 232 2.52 6.24 5.81
CA GLU A 232 2.75 6.28 7.25
C GLU A 232 1.48 6.80 7.92
N GLY A 233 1.11 6.20 9.03
CA GLY A 233 -0.03 6.66 9.79
C GLY A 233 0.18 6.53 11.28
N LYS A 234 -0.43 7.45 12.03
CA LYS A 234 -0.41 7.47 13.49
C LYS A 234 -1.83 7.52 14.00
N ASP A 235 -2.12 6.76 15.06
CA ASP A 235 -3.46 6.67 15.66
C ASP A 235 -4.52 6.28 14.60
N VAL A 236 -4.18 5.29 13.77
CA VAL A 236 -5.01 4.88 12.63
C VAL A 236 -6.10 3.95 13.14
N LYS A 237 -7.35 4.37 12.94
CA LYS A 237 -8.50 3.52 13.23
C LYS A 237 -8.75 2.57 12.05
N LEU A 238 -8.43 1.30 12.26
CA LEU A 238 -8.78 0.22 11.34
C LEU A 238 -10.18 -0.26 11.70
N LEU A 239 -11.13 -0.02 10.80
CA LEU A 239 -12.53 -0.43 10.87
C LEU A 239 -13.46 0.43 11.76
N GLY A 240 -14.63 0.66 11.16
CA GLY A 240 -15.87 1.27 11.60
C GLY A 240 -16.91 1.00 10.52
#